data_AF-A0A1Y4CPZ3-F1
#
_entry.id   AF-A0A1Y4CPZ3-F1
#
_cell.length_a   1.000
_cell.length_b   1.000
_cell.length_c   1.000
_cell.angle_alpha   90.00
_cell.angle_beta   90.00
_cell.angle_gamma   90.00
#
_symmetry.space_group_name_H-M   'P 1'
#
loop_
_entity.id
_entity.type
_entity.pdbx_description
1 polymer ?
#
loop_
_entity_poly.entity_id
_entity_poly.type
_entity_poly.pdbx_seq_one_letter_code
_entity_poly.pdbx_strand_id
1 'polypeptide(L)'
;MEVLFHLNDVSLLLLGTACLSAMALQGAHLFVLALWRESPMRVGTLVYEALLMVHLLLASVILREACANYAYVSLWSRSFCVPAIDASWANVAPVLWGTILALVARRPIMVAELVVMACWLPPFVWLLGSAWPWVVAIGVAFMTSRSLACVALDYRRGGELVTRFSLAEVVNTAQEGILCYKADGRILVMNDAMRGLLETLGCRSVLVDACEVRRILLSDAREIHECMLDANGDVGEAWITAPNSTRWRLVFDVVRLGMGHCGRVIATDVTELMKLNEELDATNAELALVEDHLRASLAVVDATAELDALAHMRARVHDVIGQRLSILHRALEDGDLSRSHLGNLREMVDTIMADLAMREQADPKADLMSVIEAFELIGVGIDVSGSLPDRDEVADAFVRVVREAVTNAVRHARATSVEVRLESTDEGADSGGR
;
A
#
# COMPACT_ATOMS: atom_id res chain seq x y z
N MET A 1 72.82 0.79 -6.34
CA MET A 1 72.91 1.22 -4.92
C MET A 1 73.59 2.57 -4.78
N GLU A 2 74.67 2.88 -5.52
CA GLU A 2 75.31 4.21 -5.47
C GLU A 2 74.39 5.39 -5.84
N VAL A 3 73.33 5.14 -6.60
CA VAL A 3 72.37 6.17 -7.00
C VAL A 3 71.48 6.67 -5.85
N LEU A 4 71.26 5.85 -4.81
CA LEU A 4 70.49 6.26 -3.62
C LEU A 4 71.16 7.38 -2.85
N PHE A 5 72.49 7.50 -2.93
CA PHE A 5 73.28 8.52 -2.24
C PHE A 5 73.07 9.94 -2.80
N HIS A 6 72.32 10.09 -3.90
CA HIS A 6 71.89 11.40 -4.38
C HIS A 6 70.66 11.95 -3.64
N LEU A 7 69.92 11.13 -2.88
CA LEU A 7 68.85 11.59 -2.01
C LEU A 7 69.41 11.99 -0.64
N ASN A 8 68.91 13.10 -0.09
CA ASN A 8 69.22 13.52 1.27
C ASN A 8 68.75 12.43 2.27
N ASP A 9 69.54 12.15 3.32
CA ASP A 9 69.25 11.12 4.34
C ASP A 9 67.83 11.26 4.93
N VAL A 10 67.37 12.50 5.09
CA VAL A 10 66.02 12.84 5.56
C VAL A 10 64.94 12.26 4.62
N SER A 11 65.15 12.33 3.30
CA SER A 11 64.20 11.80 2.32
C SER A 11 64.14 10.27 2.34
N LEU A 12 65.28 9.60 2.55
CA LEU A 12 65.35 8.15 2.69
C LEU A 12 64.65 7.66 3.97
N LEU A 13 64.82 8.37 5.08
CA LEU A 13 64.11 8.10 6.33
C LEU A 13 62.60 8.29 6.19
N LEU A 14 62.16 9.37 5.52
CA LEU A 14 60.73 9.60 5.26
C LEU A 14 60.11 8.51 4.38
N LEU A 15 60.81 8.08 3.33
CA LEU A 15 60.35 6.98 2.47
C LEU A 15 60.31 5.65 3.24
N GLY A 16 61.32 5.35 4.06
CA GLY A 16 61.36 4.14 4.88
C GLY A 16 60.23 4.08 5.91
N THR A 17 59.96 5.19 6.59
CA THR A 17 58.83 5.31 7.54
C THR A 17 57.47 5.22 6.84
N ALA A 18 57.33 5.76 5.63
CA ALA A 18 56.13 5.61 4.80
C ALA A 18 55.90 4.15 4.37
N CYS A 19 56.95 3.39 4.04
CA CYS A 19 56.81 1.95 3.76
C CYS A 19 56.35 1.16 5.00
N LEU A 20 56.88 1.48 6.18
CA LEU A 20 56.49 0.83 7.44
C LEU A 20 55.04 1.14 7.81
N SER A 21 54.58 2.38 7.62
CA SER A 21 53.18 2.73 7.85
C SER A 21 52.27 2.00 6.86
N ALA A 22 52.61 1.98 5.57
CA ALA A 22 51.88 1.18 4.58
C ALA A 22 51.82 -0.31 4.96
N MET A 23 52.92 -0.88 5.46
CA MET A 23 52.96 -2.28 5.93
C MET A 23 51.99 -2.51 7.10
N ALA A 24 51.91 -1.58 8.05
CA ALA A 24 50.98 -1.68 9.18
C ALA A 24 49.52 -1.61 8.71
N LEU A 25 49.18 -0.68 7.81
CA LEU A 25 47.84 -0.60 7.21
C LEU A 25 47.49 -1.87 6.41
N GLN A 26 48.46 -2.37 5.65
CA GLN A 26 48.31 -3.60 4.88
C GLN A 26 48.08 -4.83 5.77
N GLY A 27 48.76 -4.90 6.92
CA GLY A 27 48.53 -5.93 7.93
C GLY A 27 47.12 -5.87 8.54
N ALA A 28 46.61 -4.67 8.80
CA ALA A 28 45.23 -4.48 9.25
C ALA A 28 44.21 -4.94 8.20
N HIS A 29 44.41 -4.57 6.92
CA HIS A 29 43.60 -5.04 5.81
C HIS A 29 43.62 -6.57 5.67
N LEU A 30 44.80 -7.19 5.76
CA LEU A 30 44.96 -8.64 5.71
C LEU A 30 44.22 -9.35 6.85
N PHE A 31 44.27 -8.79 8.06
CA PHE A 31 43.55 -9.30 9.23
C PHE A 31 42.04 -9.27 9.01
N VAL A 32 41.51 -8.16 8.48
CA VAL A 32 40.10 -8.05 8.10
C VAL A 32 39.76 -9.10 7.04
N LEU A 33 40.52 -9.21 5.96
CA LEU A 33 40.27 -10.21 4.91
C LEU A 33 40.33 -11.66 5.42
N ALA A 34 41.18 -11.94 6.40
CA ALA A 34 41.31 -13.23 7.08
C ALA A 34 40.14 -13.56 8.03
N LEU A 35 39.37 -12.57 8.48
CA LEU A 35 38.14 -12.78 9.24
C LEU A 35 36.92 -13.03 8.35
N TRP A 36 36.91 -12.47 7.14
CA TRP A 36 35.77 -12.55 6.23
C TRP A 36 35.78 -13.81 5.37
N ARG A 37 34.70 -14.60 5.44
CA ARG A 37 34.66 -16.00 4.96
C ARG A 37 33.64 -16.20 3.84
N GLU A 38 33.80 -15.53 2.70
CA GLU A 38 32.71 -15.47 1.68
C GLU A 38 33.21 -15.43 0.21
N SER A 39 34.35 -16.04 -0.18
CA SER A 39 34.65 -16.18 -1.62
C SER A 39 35.51 -17.40 -2.02
N PRO A 40 35.29 -17.98 -3.22
CA PRO A 40 36.03 -19.14 -3.72
C PRO A 40 37.49 -18.83 -4.08
N MET A 41 37.87 -17.57 -4.30
CA MET A 41 39.24 -17.13 -4.62
C MET A 41 40.02 -16.55 -3.42
N ARG A 42 39.49 -16.73 -2.21
CA ARG A 42 40.03 -16.15 -0.97
C ARG A 42 41.52 -16.41 -0.74
N VAL A 43 41.95 -17.65 -0.95
CA VAL A 43 43.34 -18.06 -0.68
C VAL A 43 44.31 -17.32 -1.60
N GLY A 44 43.96 -17.17 -2.89
CA GLY A 44 44.80 -16.48 -3.88
C GLY A 44 45.00 -15.00 -3.54
N THR A 45 43.91 -14.31 -3.18
CA THR A 45 43.97 -12.90 -2.76
C THR A 45 44.71 -12.74 -1.43
N LEU A 46 44.48 -13.61 -0.45
CA LEU A 46 45.16 -13.54 0.85
C LEU A 46 46.67 -13.76 0.72
N VAL A 47 47.10 -14.70 -0.14
CA VAL A 47 48.51 -14.92 -0.45
C VAL A 47 49.12 -13.70 -1.15
N TYR A 48 48.39 -13.08 -2.09
CA TYR A 48 48.86 -11.87 -2.77
C TYR A 48 49.03 -10.69 -1.80
N GLU A 49 48.05 -10.42 -0.94
CA GLU A 49 48.12 -9.33 0.04
C GLU A 49 49.23 -9.56 1.09
N ALA A 50 49.52 -10.81 1.44
CA ALA A 50 50.66 -11.17 2.28
C ALA A 50 52.00 -10.95 1.57
N LEU A 51 52.10 -11.30 0.27
CA LEU A 51 53.31 -11.05 -0.53
C LEU A 51 53.57 -9.53 -0.72
N LEU A 52 52.51 -8.73 -0.86
CA LEU A 52 52.61 -7.26 -0.88
C LEU A 52 53.14 -6.70 0.46
N MET A 53 52.72 -7.27 1.59
CA MET A 53 53.25 -6.91 2.91
C MET A 53 54.75 -7.25 3.03
N VAL A 54 55.18 -8.41 2.52
CA VAL A 54 56.60 -8.80 2.47
C VAL A 54 57.42 -7.84 1.60
N HIS A 55 56.88 -7.42 0.45
CA HIS A 55 57.50 -6.41 -0.41
C HIS A 55 57.73 -5.07 0.32
N LEU A 56 56.72 -4.57 1.04
CA LEU A 56 56.82 -3.31 1.80
C LEU A 56 57.84 -3.40 2.93
N LEU A 57 57.92 -4.55 3.61
CA LEU A 57 58.94 -4.83 4.62
C LEU A 57 60.34 -4.78 3.99
N LEU A 58 60.56 -5.51 2.90
CA LEU A 58 61.84 -5.56 2.20
C LEU A 58 62.26 -4.16 1.70
N ALA A 59 61.32 -3.40 1.11
CA ALA A 59 61.53 -2.03 0.66
C ALA A 59 61.96 -1.10 1.81
N SER A 60 61.30 -1.20 2.97
CA SER A 60 61.65 -0.41 4.15
C SER A 60 63.07 -0.71 4.67
N VAL A 61 63.47 -1.99 4.65
CA VAL A 61 64.79 -2.42 5.10
C VAL A 61 65.87 -1.94 4.12
N ILE A 62 65.64 -2.05 2.82
CA ILE A 62 66.57 -1.56 1.79
C ILE A 62 66.77 -0.04 1.91
N LEU A 63 65.69 0.73 2.09
CA LEU A 63 65.76 2.19 2.28
C LEU A 63 66.50 2.58 3.57
N ARG A 64 66.28 1.85 4.66
CA ARG A 64 66.97 2.08 5.94
C ARG A 64 68.48 1.82 5.83
N GLU A 65 68.87 0.73 5.20
CA GLU A 65 70.29 0.37 5.03
C GLU A 65 71.00 1.31 4.06
N ALA A 66 70.29 1.79 3.03
CA ALA A 66 70.77 2.85 2.14
C ALA A 66 71.05 4.16 2.89
N CYS A 67 70.17 4.55 3.83
CA CYS A 67 70.38 5.71 4.70
C CYS A 67 71.59 5.54 5.65
N ALA A 68 71.89 4.31 6.06
CA ALA A 68 73.03 4.01 6.92
C ALA A 68 74.34 3.80 6.14
N ASN A 69 74.34 4.06 4.83
CA ASN A 69 75.48 3.93 3.92
C ASN A 69 76.03 2.49 3.81
N TYR A 70 75.24 1.48 4.15
CA TYR A 70 75.64 0.07 4.07
C TYR A 70 75.15 -0.56 2.75
N ALA A 71 76.04 -1.30 2.07
CA ALA A 71 75.72 -2.07 0.87
C ALA A 71 75.02 -3.42 1.15
N TYR A 72 74.86 -3.78 2.43
CA TYR A 72 74.32 -5.06 2.89
C TYR A 72 73.02 -4.85 3.66
N VAL A 73 72.04 -5.71 3.40
CA VAL A 73 70.80 -5.78 4.17
C VAL A 73 71.02 -6.66 5.39
N SER A 74 70.87 -6.10 6.59
CA SER A 74 70.88 -6.87 7.83
C SER A 74 69.46 -7.38 8.14
N LEU A 75 69.27 -8.70 8.05
CA LEU A 75 68.00 -9.34 8.39
C LEU A 75 68.04 -9.79 9.86
N TRP A 76 67.21 -9.13 10.68
CA TRP A 76 66.77 -9.54 12.03
C TRP A 76 67.84 -9.53 13.15
N SER A 77 69.13 -9.61 12.81
CA SER A 77 70.29 -9.40 13.67
C SER A 77 71.52 -9.43 12.75
N ARG A 78 72.61 -8.75 13.11
CA ARG A 78 73.87 -8.58 12.33
C ARG A 78 74.58 -9.88 11.87
N SER A 79 73.94 -11.04 12.04
CA SER A 79 74.40 -12.39 11.73
C SER A 79 74.09 -12.83 10.28
N PHE A 80 73.11 -12.22 9.61
CA PHE A 80 72.79 -12.51 8.21
C PHE A 80 72.83 -11.23 7.36
N CYS A 81 73.93 -11.05 6.64
CA CYS A 81 74.13 -9.96 5.69
C CYS A 81 73.94 -10.49 4.28
N VAL A 82 72.87 -10.08 3.61
CA VAL A 82 72.62 -10.38 2.20
C VAL A 82 72.81 -9.08 1.41
N PRO A 83 73.53 -9.08 0.28
CA PRO A 83 73.60 -7.90 -0.59
C PRO A 83 72.19 -7.39 -0.93
N ALA A 84 71.97 -6.08 -0.89
CA ALA A 84 70.64 -5.51 -1.16
C ALA A 84 70.07 -5.90 -2.55
N ILE A 85 70.97 -6.20 -3.50
CA ILE A 85 70.66 -6.68 -4.85
C ILE A 85 70.14 -8.13 -4.82
N ASP A 86 70.68 -8.96 -3.95
CA ASP A 86 70.24 -10.36 -3.82
C ASP A 86 68.91 -10.43 -3.06
N ALA A 87 68.72 -9.56 -2.08
CA ALA A 87 67.47 -9.43 -1.34
C ALA A 87 66.30 -8.97 -2.26
N SER A 88 66.57 -8.10 -3.24
CA SER A 88 65.53 -7.58 -4.13
C SER A 88 64.97 -8.59 -5.13
N TRP A 89 65.65 -9.71 -5.36
CA TRP A 89 65.10 -10.86 -6.10
C TRP A 89 63.87 -11.49 -5.42
N ALA A 90 63.68 -11.31 -4.12
CA ALA A 90 62.48 -11.76 -3.41
C ALA A 90 61.19 -11.17 -4.00
N ASN A 91 61.27 -10.01 -4.68
CA ASN A 91 60.14 -9.37 -5.34
C ASN A 91 59.64 -10.10 -6.60
N VAL A 92 60.37 -11.11 -7.10
CA VAL A 92 59.89 -11.92 -8.23
C VAL A 92 58.64 -12.71 -7.86
N ALA A 93 58.57 -13.24 -6.63
CA ALA A 93 57.43 -14.01 -6.16
C ALA A 93 56.10 -13.22 -6.16
N PRO A 94 56.00 -12.01 -5.56
CA PRO A 94 54.80 -11.19 -5.67
C PRO A 94 54.44 -10.80 -7.10
N VAL A 95 55.43 -10.51 -7.96
CA VAL A 95 55.18 -10.12 -9.36
C VAL A 95 54.61 -11.28 -10.17
N LEU A 96 55.17 -12.49 -10.03
CA LEU A 96 54.65 -13.69 -10.72
C LEU A 96 53.28 -14.11 -10.19
N TRP A 97 53.09 -14.12 -8.87
CA TRP A 97 51.79 -14.48 -8.29
C TRP A 97 50.71 -13.46 -8.64
N GLY A 98 51.03 -12.18 -8.57
CA GLY A 98 50.10 -11.10 -8.91
C GLY A 98 49.76 -11.06 -10.40
N THR A 99 50.68 -11.40 -11.32
CA THR A 99 50.36 -11.50 -12.76
C THR A 99 49.40 -12.65 -13.05
N ILE A 100 49.60 -13.82 -12.43
CA ILE A 100 48.66 -14.95 -12.52
C ILE A 100 47.29 -14.52 -12.00
N LEU A 101 47.24 -13.87 -10.83
CA LEU A 101 45.98 -13.42 -10.23
C LEU A 101 45.30 -12.33 -11.07
N ALA A 102 46.05 -11.40 -11.65
CA ALA A 102 45.53 -10.34 -12.51
C ALA A 102 44.90 -10.89 -13.81
N LEU A 103 45.50 -11.93 -14.39
CA LEU A 103 44.97 -12.62 -15.58
C LEU A 103 43.69 -13.41 -15.26
N VAL A 104 43.68 -14.12 -14.13
CA VAL A 104 42.54 -14.94 -13.69
C VAL A 104 41.37 -14.07 -13.22
N ALA A 105 41.64 -12.99 -12.47
CA ALA A 105 40.62 -12.11 -11.89
C ALA A 105 40.21 -10.95 -12.82
N ARG A 106 40.89 -10.74 -13.96
CA ARG A 106 40.69 -9.64 -14.92
C ARG A 106 40.61 -8.25 -14.26
N ARG A 107 41.47 -7.98 -13.29
CA ARG A 107 41.51 -6.70 -12.55
C ARG A 107 42.66 -5.81 -13.03
N PRO A 108 42.42 -4.81 -13.90
CA PRO A 108 43.50 -3.98 -14.45
C PRO A 108 44.20 -3.09 -13.42
N ILE A 109 43.54 -2.81 -12.29
CA ILE A 109 44.11 -2.02 -11.18
C ILE A 109 45.34 -2.71 -10.58
N MET A 110 45.41 -4.05 -10.59
CA MET A 110 46.56 -4.82 -10.09
C MET A 110 47.82 -4.64 -10.95
N VAL A 111 47.68 -4.15 -12.19
CA VAL A 111 48.82 -3.92 -13.10
C VAL A 111 49.71 -2.79 -12.59
N ALA A 112 49.13 -1.72 -12.03
CA ALA A 112 49.91 -0.61 -11.47
C ALA A 112 50.77 -1.06 -10.28
N GLU A 113 50.22 -1.93 -9.43
CA GLU A 113 50.92 -2.50 -8.27
C GLU A 113 52.09 -3.40 -8.69
N LEU A 114 51.85 -4.24 -9.70
CA LEU A 114 52.86 -5.10 -10.31
C LEU A 114 54.00 -4.30 -10.92
N VAL A 115 53.70 -3.19 -11.60
CA VAL A 115 54.72 -2.28 -12.17
C VAL A 115 55.58 -1.68 -11.06
N VAL A 116 54.95 -1.19 -9.98
CA VAL A 116 55.70 -0.63 -8.84
C VAL A 116 56.60 -1.68 -8.20
N MET A 117 56.13 -2.92 -8.00
CA MET A 117 56.97 -4.01 -7.47
C MET A 117 58.10 -4.40 -8.43
N ALA A 118 57.83 -4.43 -9.74
CA ALA A 118 58.82 -4.79 -10.76
C ALA A 118 59.97 -3.78 -10.83
N CYS A 119 59.72 -2.49 -10.57
CA CYS A 119 60.75 -1.45 -10.51
C CYS A 119 61.80 -1.68 -9.40
N TRP A 120 61.53 -2.55 -8.42
CA TRP A 120 62.50 -2.96 -7.40
C TRP A 120 63.39 -4.14 -7.82
N LEU A 121 63.11 -4.78 -8.96
CA LEU A 121 63.94 -5.88 -9.45
C LEU A 121 65.29 -5.36 -9.98
N PRO A 122 66.40 -6.08 -9.76
CA PRO A 122 67.75 -5.68 -10.20
C PRO A 122 67.88 -5.17 -11.64
N PRO A 123 67.28 -5.79 -12.69
CA PRO A 123 67.41 -5.29 -14.06
C PRO A 123 66.80 -3.89 -14.26
N PHE A 124 65.70 -3.58 -13.58
CA PHE A 124 65.07 -2.26 -13.65
C PHE A 124 65.85 -1.22 -12.86
N VAL A 125 66.45 -1.60 -11.73
CA VAL A 125 67.34 -0.70 -10.98
C VAL A 125 68.54 -0.28 -11.83
N TRP A 126 69.11 -1.20 -12.60
CA TRP A 126 70.22 -0.90 -13.51
C TRP A 126 69.77 -0.04 -14.70
N LEU A 127 68.62 -0.36 -15.30
CA LEU A 127 68.08 0.36 -16.46
C LEU A 127 67.69 1.81 -16.14
N LEU A 128 67.06 2.05 -14.98
CA LEU A 128 66.60 3.38 -14.59
C LEU A 128 67.75 4.27 -14.10
N GLY A 129 68.86 3.69 -13.66
CA GLY A 129 70.06 4.44 -13.24
C GLY A 129 69.71 5.58 -12.29
N SER A 130 70.06 6.81 -12.66
CA SER A 130 69.83 8.05 -11.90
C SER A 130 68.36 8.42 -11.64
N ALA A 131 67.42 7.90 -12.42
CA ALA A 131 65.99 8.17 -12.26
C ALA A 131 65.32 7.25 -11.22
N TRP A 132 65.98 6.16 -10.83
CA TRP A 132 65.42 5.14 -9.93
C TRP A 132 64.92 5.70 -8.58
N PRO A 133 65.63 6.62 -7.90
CA PRO A 133 65.15 7.21 -6.64
C PRO A 133 63.78 7.91 -6.75
N TRP A 134 63.52 8.59 -7.87
CA TRP A 134 62.25 9.27 -8.12
C TRP A 134 61.11 8.28 -8.37
N VAL A 135 61.39 7.18 -9.08
CA VAL A 135 60.43 6.09 -9.30
C VAL A 135 60.09 5.39 -7.99
N VAL A 136 61.08 5.18 -7.11
CA VAL A 136 60.85 4.66 -5.76
C VAL A 136 59.95 5.61 -4.95
N ALA A 137 60.21 6.91 -4.97
CA ALA A 137 59.40 7.89 -4.24
C ALA A 137 57.92 7.88 -4.70
N ILE A 138 57.68 7.86 -6.02
CA ILE A 138 56.33 7.76 -6.59
C ILE A 138 55.68 6.42 -6.23
N GLY A 139 56.43 5.32 -6.31
CA GLY A 139 55.94 3.99 -5.95
C GLY A 139 55.52 3.87 -4.49
N VAL A 140 56.29 4.45 -3.57
CA VAL A 140 55.96 4.48 -2.12
C VAL A 140 54.73 5.33 -1.86
N ALA A 141 54.58 6.48 -2.52
CA ALA A 141 53.37 7.31 -2.42
C ALA A 141 52.12 6.58 -2.95
N PHE A 142 52.25 5.86 -4.07
CA PHE A 142 51.17 5.03 -4.59
C PHE A 142 50.78 3.92 -3.60
N MET A 143 51.74 3.16 -3.07
CA MET A 143 51.46 2.06 -2.15
C MET A 143 50.84 2.53 -0.83
N THR A 144 51.31 3.65 -0.27
CA THR A 144 50.72 4.23 0.95
C THR A 144 49.28 4.68 0.73
N SER A 145 49.01 5.39 -0.37
CA SER A 145 47.63 5.80 -0.71
C SER A 145 46.71 4.61 -0.95
N ARG A 146 47.20 3.55 -1.60
CA ARG A 146 46.46 2.31 -1.84
C ARG A 146 46.15 1.58 -0.53
N SER A 147 47.13 1.35 0.35
CA SER A 147 46.89 0.70 1.64
C SER A 147 45.93 1.50 2.52
N LEU A 148 46.00 2.83 2.49
CA LEU A 148 45.03 3.70 3.18
C LEU A 148 43.62 3.59 2.57
N ALA A 149 43.50 3.58 1.26
CA ALA A 149 42.21 3.39 0.58
C ALA A 149 41.59 2.03 0.90
N CYS A 150 42.39 0.94 0.94
CA CYS A 150 41.93 -0.38 1.34
C CYS A 150 41.36 -0.38 2.76
N VAL A 151 42.09 0.18 3.74
CA VAL A 151 41.62 0.28 5.12
C VAL A 151 40.39 1.18 5.25
N ALA A 152 40.33 2.29 4.51
CA ALA A 152 39.17 3.18 4.51
C ALA A 152 37.92 2.51 3.92
N LEU A 153 38.09 1.72 2.85
CA LEU A 153 37.01 0.91 2.28
C LEU A 153 36.58 -0.21 3.21
N ASP A 154 37.53 -0.86 3.90
CA ASP A 154 37.23 -1.86 4.93
C ASP A 154 36.49 -1.25 6.12
N TYR A 155 36.80 -0.02 6.51
CA TYR A 155 36.10 0.69 7.56
C TYR A 155 34.67 1.08 7.13
N ARG A 156 34.50 1.57 5.89
CA ARG A 156 33.18 1.89 5.33
C ARG A 156 32.31 0.65 5.18
N ARG A 157 32.88 -0.44 4.63
CA ARG A 157 32.24 -1.76 4.60
C ARG A 157 31.97 -2.24 6.02
N GLY A 158 32.92 -2.02 6.93
CA GLY A 158 32.86 -2.17 8.39
C GLY A 158 31.57 -1.65 9.01
N GLY A 159 31.16 -0.45 8.60
CA GLY A 159 29.91 0.19 9.00
C GLY A 159 28.66 -0.57 8.53
N GLU A 160 28.75 -1.35 7.45
CA GLU A 160 27.71 -2.28 7.01
C GLU A 160 27.84 -3.68 7.65
N LEU A 161 28.92 -4.02 8.38
CA LEU A 161 29.09 -5.32 9.10
C LEU A 161 28.61 -5.35 10.53
N VAL A 162 27.77 -4.41 10.92
CA VAL A 162 26.83 -4.71 12.00
C VAL A 162 25.94 -5.92 11.60
N THR A 163 25.87 -6.30 10.33
CA THR A 163 24.95 -7.27 9.70
C THR A 163 24.85 -8.71 10.23
N ARG A 164 25.73 -9.25 11.10
CA ARG A 164 25.44 -10.58 11.73
C ARG A 164 24.80 -10.45 13.10
N PHE A 165 25.32 -9.56 13.94
CA PHE A 165 24.65 -9.21 15.19
C PHE A 165 23.37 -8.43 14.91
N SER A 166 23.36 -7.49 13.97
CA SER A 166 22.18 -6.77 13.49
C SER A 166 21.16 -7.69 12.84
N LEU A 167 21.53 -8.70 12.04
CA LEU A 167 20.51 -9.61 11.50
C LEU A 167 19.90 -10.49 12.60
N ALA A 168 20.73 -11.02 13.50
CA ALA A 168 20.24 -11.77 14.66
C ALA A 168 19.40 -10.89 15.60
N GLU A 169 19.80 -9.63 15.78
CA GLU A 169 19.09 -8.62 16.59
C GLU A 169 17.80 -8.17 15.91
N VAL A 170 17.77 -8.03 14.58
CA VAL A 170 16.56 -7.75 13.79
C VAL A 170 15.59 -8.92 13.87
N VAL A 171 16.08 -10.16 13.75
CA VAL A 171 15.25 -11.37 13.93
C VAL A 171 14.77 -11.51 15.37
N ASN A 172 15.59 -11.16 16.36
CA ASN A 172 15.23 -11.19 17.77
C ASN A 172 14.25 -10.08 18.17
N THR A 173 14.33 -8.91 17.53
CA THR A 173 13.46 -7.74 17.76
C THR A 173 12.18 -7.79 16.92
N ALA A 174 12.06 -8.75 16.00
CA ALA A 174 10.82 -8.96 15.24
C ALA A 174 9.66 -9.23 16.21
N GLN A 175 8.52 -8.56 15.98
CA GLN A 175 7.32 -8.74 16.79
C GLN A 175 6.67 -10.12 16.56
N GLU A 176 6.87 -10.69 15.36
CA GLU A 176 6.45 -12.04 15.03
C GLU A 176 7.37 -13.05 15.71
N GLY A 177 6.81 -14.09 16.34
CA GLY A 177 7.56 -15.23 16.85
C GLY A 177 8.11 -16.08 15.71
N ILE A 178 9.42 -16.25 15.62
CA ILE A 178 10.06 -17.06 14.58
C ILE A 178 10.77 -18.24 15.24
N LEU A 179 10.46 -19.45 14.77
CA LEU A 179 11.12 -20.70 15.13
C LEU A 179 11.58 -21.42 13.87
N CYS A 180 12.88 -21.65 13.72
CA CYS A 180 13.43 -22.47 12.65
C CYS A 180 14.07 -23.74 13.22
N TYR A 181 13.80 -24.87 12.62
CA TYR A 181 14.32 -26.17 13.06
C TYR A 181 14.70 -27.06 11.88
N LYS A 182 15.68 -27.92 12.12
CA LYS A 182 16.14 -28.88 11.12
C LYS A 182 15.26 -30.14 11.17
N ALA A 183 15.28 -30.95 10.10
CA ALA A 183 14.51 -32.20 10.02
C ALA A 183 14.80 -33.20 11.16
N ASP A 184 15.91 -33.05 11.89
CA ASP A 184 16.25 -33.85 13.07
C ASP A 184 15.70 -33.28 14.39
N GLY A 185 14.81 -32.28 14.33
CA GLY A 185 14.17 -31.65 15.49
C GLY A 185 15.01 -30.59 16.19
N ARG A 186 16.27 -30.39 15.78
CA ARG A 186 17.15 -29.38 16.41
C ARG A 186 16.70 -27.97 16.05
N ILE A 187 16.50 -27.13 17.07
CA ILE A 187 16.21 -25.71 16.92
C ILE A 187 17.47 -24.99 16.41
N LEU A 188 17.33 -24.30 15.28
CA LEU A 188 18.38 -23.48 14.67
C LEU A 188 18.31 -22.03 15.13
N VAL A 189 17.10 -21.47 15.15
CA VAL A 189 16.82 -20.08 15.50
C VAL A 189 15.50 -20.03 16.24
N MET A 190 15.46 -19.28 17.34
CA MET A 190 14.24 -18.96 18.06
C MET A 190 14.37 -17.55 18.64
N ASN A 191 13.49 -16.65 18.22
CA ASN A 191 13.53 -15.28 18.69
C ASN A 191 12.82 -15.09 20.05
N ASP A 192 12.95 -13.88 20.61
CA ASP A 192 12.42 -13.57 21.93
C ASP A 192 10.89 -13.52 21.95
N ALA A 193 10.24 -13.11 20.85
CA ALA A 193 8.78 -13.17 20.71
C ALA A 193 8.25 -14.61 20.79
N MET A 194 8.87 -15.56 20.08
CA MET A 194 8.52 -16.98 20.16
C MET A 194 8.81 -17.55 21.56
N ARG A 195 9.94 -17.17 22.18
CA ARG A 195 10.25 -17.60 23.55
C ARG A 195 9.19 -17.07 24.54
N GLY A 196 8.77 -15.81 24.40
CA GLY A 196 7.70 -15.21 25.18
C GLY A 196 6.35 -15.93 25.01
N LEU A 197 6.00 -16.32 23.78
CA LEU A 197 4.81 -17.13 23.49
C LEU A 197 4.89 -18.50 24.17
N LEU A 198 6.02 -19.21 24.06
CA LEU A 198 6.17 -20.51 24.72
C LEU A 198 6.17 -20.39 26.24
N GLU A 199 6.68 -19.29 26.79
CA GLU A 199 6.58 -18.99 28.22
C GLU A 199 5.14 -18.74 28.68
N THR A 200 4.34 -17.99 27.90
CA THR A 200 2.92 -17.74 28.24
C THR A 200 2.07 -19.02 28.14
N LEU A 201 2.45 -19.94 27.26
CA LEU A 201 1.87 -21.29 27.15
C LEU A 201 2.41 -22.26 28.22
N GLY A 202 3.30 -21.83 29.13
CA GLY A 202 3.83 -22.68 30.21
C GLY A 202 4.89 -23.70 29.77
N CYS A 203 5.39 -23.60 28.53
CA CYS A 203 6.27 -24.57 27.90
C CYS A 203 7.77 -24.25 28.10
N ARG A 204 8.20 -23.99 29.34
CA ARG A 204 9.61 -23.65 29.65
C ARG A 204 10.60 -24.79 29.40
N SER A 205 10.16 -26.05 29.44
CA SER A 205 11.04 -27.24 29.38
C SER A 205 11.32 -27.75 27.97
N VAL A 206 10.66 -27.21 26.93
CA VAL A 206 10.61 -27.82 25.57
C VAL A 206 11.64 -27.20 24.62
N LEU A 207 12.60 -26.43 25.15
CA LEU A 207 13.62 -25.72 24.37
C LEU A 207 14.64 -26.62 23.67
N VAL A 208 14.52 -27.95 23.78
CA VAL A 208 15.49 -28.91 23.26
C VAL A 208 15.06 -29.49 21.92
N ASP A 209 13.75 -29.68 21.67
CA ASP A 209 13.23 -30.33 20.46
C ASP A 209 12.06 -29.57 19.84
N ALA A 210 12.25 -29.10 18.62
CA ALA A 210 11.24 -28.38 17.84
C ALA A 210 10.05 -29.26 17.43
N CYS A 211 10.25 -30.57 17.29
CA CYS A 211 9.15 -31.49 16.98
C CYS A 211 8.16 -31.58 18.14
N GLU A 212 8.64 -31.47 19.37
CA GLU A 212 7.81 -31.41 20.56
C GLU A 212 7.11 -30.06 20.70
N VAL A 213 7.81 -28.95 20.45
CA VAL A 213 7.20 -27.61 20.37
C VAL A 213 6.06 -27.59 19.36
N ARG A 214 6.29 -28.09 18.14
CA ARG A 214 5.25 -28.17 17.10
C ARG A 214 4.05 -28.99 17.55
N ARG A 215 4.28 -30.11 18.23
CA ARG A 215 3.18 -30.96 18.74
C ARG A 215 2.32 -30.22 19.76
N ILE A 216 2.95 -29.49 20.68
CA ILE A 216 2.25 -28.74 21.72
C ILE A 216 1.46 -27.57 21.13
N LEU A 217 2.08 -26.83 20.20
CA LEU A 217 1.38 -25.76 19.49
C LEU A 217 0.14 -26.29 18.73
N LEU A 218 0.25 -27.47 18.12
CA LEU A 218 -0.89 -28.10 17.45
C LEU A 218 -1.93 -28.69 18.43
N SER A 219 -1.55 -29.10 19.64
CA SER A 219 -2.50 -29.63 20.62
C SER A 219 -3.32 -28.55 21.33
N ASP A 220 -2.75 -27.36 21.53
CA ASP A 220 -3.42 -26.21 22.17
C ASP A 220 -4.19 -25.33 21.17
N ALA A 221 -4.07 -25.59 19.86
CA ALA A 221 -4.85 -24.92 18.82
C ALA A 221 -6.33 -25.31 18.91
N ARG A 222 -7.14 -24.44 19.54
CA ARG A 222 -8.57 -24.65 19.76
C ARG A 222 -9.43 -24.50 18.50
N GLU A 223 -8.92 -23.83 17.48
CA GLU A 223 -9.60 -23.67 16.19
C GLU A 223 -8.63 -24.09 15.09
N ILE A 224 -8.69 -25.36 14.69
CA ILE A 224 -8.06 -25.85 13.46
C ILE A 224 -9.08 -25.53 12.34
N HIS A 225 -9.15 -24.26 11.94
CA HIS A 225 -9.97 -23.86 10.79
C HIS A 225 -9.20 -24.24 9.52
N GLU A 226 -9.52 -25.41 8.97
CA GLU A 226 -9.03 -25.90 7.68
C GLU A 226 -7.50 -25.97 7.56
N CYS A 227 -6.92 -27.08 8.04
CA CYS A 227 -5.69 -27.58 7.46
C CYS A 227 -5.96 -27.90 5.97
N MET A 228 -5.74 -26.94 5.07
CA MET A 228 -5.54 -27.25 3.66
C MET A 228 -4.19 -27.96 3.53
N LEU A 229 -4.22 -29.27 3.73
CA LEU A 229 -3.12 -30.17 3.41
C LEU A 229 -2.88 -30.10 1.91
N ASP A 230 -1.78 -29.49 1.50
CA ASP A 230 -1.27 -29.67 0.14
C ASP A 230 -0.91 -31.17 -0.06
N ALA A 231 -0.88 -31.64 -1.30
CA ALA A 231 -0.76 -33.07 -1.65
C ALA A 231 0.51 -33.77 -1.12
N ASN A 232 1.43 -33.02 -0.50
CA ASN A 232 2.66 -33.49 0.16
C ASN A 232 2.63 -33.43 1.70
N GLY A 233 1.54 -32.99 2.34
CA GLY A 233 1.35 -33.11 3.79
C GLY A 233 2.06 -32.07 4.68
N ASP A 234 2.60 -30.99 4.11
CA ASP A 234 3.23 -29.92 4.86
C ASP A 234 2.45 -28.60 4.69
N VAL A 235 2.28 -27.88 5.81
CA VAL A 235 1.66 -26.54 6.00
C VAL A 235 0.16 -26.55 6.27
N GLY A 236 -0.21 -26.41 7.55
CA GLY A 236 -1.56 -26.05 7.99
C GLY A 236 -1.44 -24.86 8.93
N GLU A 237 -2.11 -23.76 8.61
CA GLU A 237 -2.22 -22.64 9.55
C GLU A 237 -3.00 -23.08 10.79
N ALA A 238 -2.67 -22.54 11.95
CA ALA A 238 -3.37 -22.84 13.20
C ALA A 238 -3.56 -21.57 14.03
N TRP A 239 -4.66 -21.51 14.78
CA TRP A 239 -4.93 -20.41 15.71
C TRP A 239 -4.87 -20.92 17.15
N ILE A 240 -4.12 -20.21 17.99
CA ILE A 240 -4.00 -20.49 19.42
C ILE A 240 -4.51 -19.29 20.20
N THR A 241 -5.27 -19.57 21.25
CA THR A 241 -5.61 -18.57 22.27
C THR A 241 -4.77 -18.82 23.50
N ALA A 242 -3.84 -17.92 23.80
CA ALA A 242 -3.02 -18.02 24.99
C ALA A 242 -3.83 -17.67 26.26
N PRO A 243 -3.39 -18.10 27.47
CA PRO A 243 -4.13 -17.89 28.71
C PRO A 243 -4.37 -16.41 29.08
N ASN A 244 -3.59 -15.49 28.52
CA ASN A 244 -3.71 -14.05 28.70
C ASN A 244 -4.70 -13.39 27.70
N SER A 245 -5.55 -14.18 27.04
CA SER A 245 -6.48 -13.73 25.99
C SER A 245 -5.83 -13.16 24.71
N THR A 246 -4.51 -13.35 24.52
CA THR A 246 -3.88 -13.05 23.23
C THR A 246 -4.14 -14.17 22.23
N ARG A 247 -4.47 -13.81 20.99
CA ARG A 247 -4.73 -14.75 19.91
C ARG A 247 -3.55 -14.73 18.94
N TRP A 248 -2.97 -15.89 18.70
CA TRP A 248 -1.80 -16.08 17.84
C TRP A 248 -2.18 -16.90 16.62
N ARG A 249 -1.78 -16.43 15.44
CA ARG A 249 -1.82 -17.18 14.19
C ARG A 249 -0.46 -17.83 13.97
N LEU A 250 -0.46 -19.14 13.79
CA LEU A 250 0.71 -19.95 13.50
C LEU A 250 0.70 -20.38 12.04
N VAL A 251 1.81 -20.14 11.35
CA VAL A 251 2.04 -20.62 10.00
C VAL A 251 3.25 -21.54 10.03
N PHE A 252 3.09 -22.77 9.56
CA PHE A 252 4.15 -23.77 9.50
C PHE A 252 4.61 -23.90 8.06
N ASP A 253 5.88 -23.69 7.75
CA ASP A 253 6.38 -23.79 6.38
C ASP A 253 7.78 -24.39 6.31
N VAL A 254 8.24 -24.72 5.11
CA VAL A 254 9.60 -25.27 4.89
C VAL A 254 10.40 -24.28 4.07
N VAL A 255 11.50 -23.81 4.63
CA VAL A 255 12.39 -22.81 4.00
C VAL A 255 13.75 -23.43 3.69
N ARG A 256 14.39 -22.95 2.63
CA ARG A 256 15.79 -23.28 2.31
C ARG A 256 16.72 -22.27 2.97
N LEU A 257 17.43 -22.69 4.02
CA LEU A 257 18.49 -21.91 4.67
C LEU A 257 19.85 -22.49 4.25
N GLY A 258 20.51 -21.81 3.30
CA GLY A 258 21.78 -22.25 2.72
C GLY A 258 21.63 -23.52 1.89
N MET A 259 22.36 -24.59 2.25
CA MET A 259 22.39 -25.88 1.54
C MET A 259 21.38 -26.91 2.06
N GLY A 260 20.51 -26.55 3.01
CA GLY A 260 19.56 -27.48 3.65
C GLY A 260 18.12 -26.96 3.69
N HIS A 261 17.17 -27.89 3.76
CA HIS A 261 15.76 -27.60 4.07
C HIS A 261 15.57 -27.58 5.59
N CYS A 262 14.86 -26.58 6.10
CA CYS A 262 14.48 -26.47 7.50
C CYS A 262 12.99 -26.16 7.61
N GLY A 263 12.34 -26.73 8.62
CA GLY A 263 11.00 -26.33 9.01
C GLY A 263 11.05 -24.98 9.72
N ARG A 264 10.05 -24.14 9.48
CA ARG A 264 9.86 -22.85 10.10
C ARG A 264 8.44 -22.76 10.65
N VAL A 265 8.30 -22.10 11.79
CA VAL A 265 7.02 -21.72 12.38
C VAL A 265 7.07 -20.21 12.62
N ILE A 266 6.08 -19.51 12.09
CA ILE A 266 5.87 -18.08 12.33
C ILE A 266 4.62 -17.95 13.20
N ALA A 267 4.74 -17.22 14.30
CA ALA A 267 3.65 -16.87 15.20
C ALA A 267 3.41 -15.37 15.13
N THR A 268 2.22 -14.97 14.69
CA THR A 268 1.82 -13.56 14.61
C THR A 268 0.73 -13.30 15.63
N ASP A 269 0.89 -12.27 16.46
CA ASP A 269 -0.19 -11.80 17.32
C ASP A 269 -1.26 -11.14 16.45
N VAL A 270 -2.44 -11.77 16.41
CA VAL A 270 -3.59 -11.32 15.63
C VAL A 270 -4.71 -10.80 16.54
N THR A 271 -4.42 -10.52 17.82
CA THR A 271 -5.42 -10.10 18.81
C THR A 271 -6.17 -8.84 18.36
N GLU A 272 -5.44 -7.83 17.90
CA GLU A 272 -6.04 -6.58 17.40
C GLU A 272 -6.82 -6.80 16.11
N LEU A 273 -6.24 -7.58 15.18
CA LEU A 273 -6.89 -7.92 13.92
C LEU A 273 -8.21 -8.67 14.13
N MET A 274 -8.25 -9.62 15.07
CA MET A 274 -9.48 -10.36 15.37
C MET A 274 -10.53 -9.48 16.04
N LYS A 275 -10.13 -8.54 16.93
CA LYS A 275 -11.07 -7.55 17.49
C LYS A 275 -11.67 -6.65 16.42
N LEU A 276 -10.84 -6.17 15.50
CA LEU A 276 -11.30 -5.36 14.37
C LEU A 276 -12.28 -6.14 13.49
N ASN A 277 -12.00 -7.43 13.24
CA ASN A 277 -12.89 -8.27 12.46
C ASN A 277 -14.23 -8.51 13.17
N GLU A 278 -14.21 -8.74 14.49
CA GLU A 278 -15.44 -8.85 15.30
C GLU A 278 -16.27 -7.56 15.27
N GLU A 279 -15.62 -6.39 15.34
CA GLU A 279 -16.29 -5.08 15.22
C GLU A 279 -16.86 -4.85 13.81
N LEU A 280 -16.13 -5.27 12.78
CA LEU A 280 -16.60 -5.20 11.39
C LEU A 280 -17.82 -6.09 11.18
N ASP A 281 -17.81 -7.32 11.70
CA ASP A 281 -18.94 -8.24 11.62
C ASP A 281 -20.17 -7.69 12.36
N ALA A 282 -19.97 -7.08 13.54
CA ALA A 282 -21.05 -6.42 14.28
C ALA A 282 -21.65 -5.24 13.50
N THR A 283 -20.80 -4.40 12.90
CA THR A 283 -21.22 -3.25 12.09
C THR A 283 -22.00 -3.70 10.84
N ASN A 284 -21.52 -4.76 10.17
CA ASN A 284 -22.21 -5.33 9.01
C ASN A 284 -23.59 -5.89 9.38
N ALA A 285 -23.72 -6.54 10.54
CA ALA A 285 -25.00 -7.04 11.03
C ALA A 285 -25.98 -5.88 11.33
N GLU A 286 -25.51 -4.77 11.90
CA GLU A 286 -26.33 -3.57 12.13
C GLU A 286 -26.79 -2.94 10.81
N LEU A 287 -25.89 -2.81 9.84
CA LEU A 287 -26.22 -2.30 8.51
C LEU A 287 -27.27 -3.15 7.80
N ALA A 288 -27.20 -4.48 7.91
CA ALA A 288 -28.20 -5.38 7.35
C ALA A 288 -29.60 -5.16 7.98
N LEU A 289 -29.67 -4.93 9.29
CA LEU A 289 -30.94 -4.60 9.96
C LEU A 289 -31.51 -3.26 9.49
N VAL A 290 -30.67 -2.25 9.32
CA VAL A 290 -31.07 -0.93 8.82
C VAL A 290 -31.56 -1.03 7.37
N GLU A 291 -30.87 -1.82 6.54
CA GLU A 291 -31.27 -2.06 5.15
C GLU A 291 -32.67 -2.68 5.07
N ASP A 292 -32.93 -3.72 5.87
CA ASP A 292 -34.24 -4.37 5.90
C ASP A 292 -35.33 -3.42 6.41
N HIS A 293 -35.03 -2.61 7.43
CA HIS A 293 -35.98 -1.61 7.93
C HIS A 293 -36.31 -0.53 6.89
N LEU A 294 -35.30 -0.04 6.16
CA LEU A 294 -35.49 0.93 5.08
C LEU A 294 -36.30 0.35 3.93
N ARG A 295 -36.02 -0.89 3.51
CA ARG A 295 -36.81 -1.58 2.49
C ARG A 295 -38.27 -1.72 2.90
N ALA A 296 -38.54 -2.12 4.14
CA ALA A 296 -39.91 -2.23 4.65
C ALA A 296 -40.62 -0.87 4.66
N SER A 297 -39.93 0.20 5.06
CA SER A 297 -40.48 1.56 5.07
C SER A 297 -40.78 2.08 3.66
N LEU A 298 -39.89 1.83 2.69
CA LEU A 298 -40.11 2.18 1.29
C LEU A 298 -41.31 1.44 0.69
N ALA A 299 -41.49 0.15 1.01
CA ALA A 299 -42.65 -0.62 0.55
C ALA A 299 -43.97 -0.04 1.07
N VAL A 300 -43.99 0.46 2.30
CA VAL A 300 -45.16 1.15 2.86
C VAL A 300 -45.43 2.45 2.11
N VAL A 301 -44.40 3.27 1.86
CA VAL A 301 -44.55 4.53 1.12
C VAL A 301 -45.08 4.28 -0.28
N ASP A 302 -44.55 3.30 -1.00
CA ASP A 302 -44.98 2.96 -2.36
C ASP A 302 -46.46 2.53 -2.39
N ALA A 303 -46.85 1.65 -1.45
CA ALA A 303 -48.25 1.24 -1.30
C ALA A 303 -49.17 2.43 -0.96
N THR A 304 -48.71 3.39 -0.14
CA THR A 304 -49.49 4.59 0.15
C THR A 304 -49.62 5.51 -1.06
N ALA A 305 -48.58 5.64 -1.87
CA ALA A 305 -48.61 6.43 -3.09
C ALA A 305 -49.57 5.83 -4.12
N GLU A 306 -49.60 4.50 -4.27
CA GLU A 306 -50.57 3.81 -5.13
C GLU A 306 -52.02 4.02 -4.66
N LEU A 307 -52.27 3.89 -3.35
CA LEU A 307 -53.59 4.13 -2.77
C LEU A 307 -54.04 5.58 -2.94
N ASP A 308 -53.12 6.54 -2.77
CA ASP A 308 -53.41 7.95 -2.94
C ASP A 308 -53.70 8.27 -4.42
N ALA A 309 -52.93 7.71 -5.35
CA ALA A 309 -53.21 7.84 -6.79
C ALA A 309 -54.58 7.26 -7.17
N LEU A 310 -54.94 6.10 -6.62
CA LEU A 310 -56.27 5.50 -6.82
C LEU A 310 -57.39 6.34 -6.21
N ALA A 311 -57.18 6.91 -5.03
CA ALA A 311 -58.15 7.79 -4.38
C ALA A 311 -58.37 9.07 -5.22
N HIS A 312 -57.29 9.69 -5.71
CA HIS A 312 -57.34 10.83 -6.61
C HIS A 312 -58.07 10.48 -7.92
N MET A 313 -57.76 9.34 -8.55
CA MET A 313 -58.48 8.88 -9.74
C MET A 313 -59.97 8.66 -9.46
N ARG A 314 -60.32 8.06 -8.33
CA ARG A 314 -61.72 7.80 -7.95
C ARG A 314 -62.49 9.09 -7.71
N ALA A 315 -61.90 10.05 -7.02
CA ALA A 315 -62.47 11.40 -6.86
C ALA A 315 -62.68 12.04 -8.24
N ARG A 316 -61.67 12.01 -9.11
CA ARG A 316 -61.75 12.55 -10.49
C ARG A 316 -62.89 11.93 -11.30
N VAL A 317 -63.05 10.61 -11.24
CA VAL A 317 -64.16 9.89 -11.90
C VAL A 317 -65.49 10.33 -11.32
N HIS A 318 -65.59 10.45 -9.99
CA HIS A 318 -66.82 10.85 -9.33
C HIS A 318 -67.25 12.27 -9.71
N ASP A 319 -66.31 13.20 -9.83
CA ASP A 319 -66.61 14.59 -10.20
C ASP A 319 -67.09 14.71 -11.65
N VAL A 320 -66.39 14.05 -12.60
CA VAL A 320 -66.75 14.11 -14.04
C VAL A 320 -68.08 13.41 -14.30
N ILE A 321 -68.25 12.19 -13.76
CA ILE A 321 -69.50 11.44 -13.92
C ILE A 321 -70.64 12.12 -13.16
N GLY A 322 -70.39 12.63 -11.95
CA GLY A 322 -71.37 13.30 -11.12
C GLY A 322 -71.94 14.56 -11.79
N GLN A 323 -71.06 15.39 -12.37
CA GLN A 323 -71.46 16.59 -13.11
C GLN A 323 -72.35 16.24 -14.30
N ARG A 324 -71.89 15.30 -15.14
CA ARG A 324 -72.59 14.96 -16.39
C ARG A 324 -73.87 14.15 -16.15
N LEU A 325 -73.88 13.26 -15.16
CA LEU A 325 -75.09 12.55 -14.76
C LEU A 325 -76.15 13.50 -14.20
N SER A 326 -75.74 14.53 -13.46
CA SER A 326 -76.66 15.57 -12.98
C SER A 326 -77.28 16.38 -14.12
N ILE A 327 -76.48 16.70 -15.14
CA ILE A 327 -76.93 17.31 -16.39
C ILE A 327 -77.90 16.39 -17.16
N LEU A 328 -77.54 15.11 -17.30
CA LEU A 328 -78.34 14.10 -17.98
C LEU A 328 -79.70 13.89 -17.31
N HIS A 329 -79.71 13.78 -15.99
CA HIS A 329 -80.92 13.56 -15.20
C HIS A 329 -81.87 14.75 -15.32
N ARG A 330 -81.34 15.98 -15.37
CA ARG A 330 -82.14 17.19 -15.61
C ARG A 330 -82.77 17.19 -17.00
N ALA A 331 -81.99 16.89 -18.03
CA ALA A 331 -82.48 16.79 -19.41
C ALA A 331 -83.55 15.69 -19.58
N LEU A 332 -83.46 14.59 -18.82
CA LEU A 332 -84.45 13.52 -18.83
C LEU A 332 -85.73 13.86 -18.02
N GLU A 333 -85.63 14.64 -16.95
CA GLU A 333 -86.80 15.11 -16.17
C GLU A 333 -87.68 16.11 -16.93
N ASP A 334 -87.10 16.94 -17.80
CA ASP A 334 -87.82 17.98 -18.56
C ASP A 334 -88.73 17.40 -19.69
N GLY A 335 -88.72 16.08 -19.89
CA GLY A 335 -89.80 15.35 -20.57
C GLY A 335 -89.88 15.46 -22.10
N ASP A 336 -88.97 16.18 -22.77
CA ASP A 336 -89.01 16.36 -24.23
C ASP A 336 -88.09 15.39 -24.99
N LEU A 337 -88.55 14.14 -25.16
CA LEU A 337 -87.81 13.06 -25.83
C LEU A 337 -87.93 13.10 -27.37
N SER A 338 -87.50 14.20 -27.99
CA SER A 338 -87.30 14.28 -29.45
C SER A 338 -86.09 13.44 -29.92
N ARG A 339 -86.11 12.92 -31.16
CA ARG A 339 -84.99 12.16 -31.76
C ARG A 339 -83.68 12.94 -31.84
N SER A 340 -83.73 14.27 -31.86
CA SER A 340 -82.54 15.14 -31.80
C SER A 340 -81.90 15.15 -30.41
N HIS A 341 -82.70 15.17 -29.34
CA HIS A 341 -82.20 15.14 -27.95
C HIS A 341 -81.50 13.82 -27.60
N LEU A 342 -81.96 12.70 -28.17
CA LEU A 342 -81.28 11.40 -28.02
C LEU A 342 -79.91 11.34 -28.72
N GLY A 343 -79.71 12.14 -29.79
CA GLY A 343 -78.41 12.31 -30.44
C GLY A 343 -77.42 13.04 -29.53
N ASN A 344 -77.83 14.16 -28.97
CA ASN A 344 -77.03 14.95 -28.03
C ASN A 344 -76.72 14.17 -26.74
N LEU A 345 -77.67 13.34 -26.26
CA LEU A 345 -77.44 12.45 -25.10
C LEU A 345 -76.33 11.43 -25.37
N ARG A 346 -76.27 10.86 -26.58
CA ARG A 346 -75.20 9.92 -26.96
C ARG A 346 -73.86 10.62 -27.11
N GLU A 347 -73.85 11.81 -27.70
CA GLU A 347 -72.65 12.65 -27.79
C GLU A 347 -72.12 13.05 -26.40
N MET A 348 -73.02 13.30 -25.45
CA MET A 348 -72.66 13.60 -24.06
C MET A 348 -72.07 12.38 -23.33
N VAL A 349 -72.48 11.14 -23.67
CA VAL A 349 -71.88 9.91 -23.12
C VAL A 349 -70.53 9.60 -23.76
N ASP A 350 -70.37 9.82 -25.07
CA ASP A 350 -69.08 9.64 -25.76
C ASP A 350 -68.03 10.66 -25.30
N THR A 351 -68.45 11.89 -24.99
CA THR A 351 -67.57 12.94 -24.45
C THR A 351 -67.16 12.71 -22.99
N ILE A 352 -67.95 12.00 -22.16
CA ILE A 352 -67.54 11.60 -20.79
C ILE A 352 -66.25 10.76 -20.82
N MET A 353 -66.16 9.82 -21.77
CA MET A 353 -64.98 8.96 -21.90
C MET A 353 -63.77 9.74 -22.44
N ALA A 354 -63.99 10.75 -23.29
CA ALA A 354 -62.93 11.64 -23.77
C ALA A 354 -62.42 12.58 -22.66
N ASP A 355 -63.32 13.15 -21.84
CA ASP A 355 -62.99 14.06 -20.73
C ASP A 355 -62.17 13.38 -19.63
N LEU A 356 -62.43 12.09 -19.37
CA LEU A 356 -61.63 11.26 -18.46
C LEU A 356 -60.18 11.06 -18.93
N ALA A 357 -59.92 11.22 -20.24
CA ALA A 357 -58.62 11.02 -20.87
C ALA A 357 -57.84 12.33 -21.10
N MET A 358 -58.48 13.51 -21.08
CA MET A 358 -57.88 14.76 -21.62
C MET A 358 -57.44 15.81 -20.58
N ARG A 359 -57.63 15.58 -19.28
CA ARG A 359 -57.52 16.67 -18.27
C ARG A 359 -56.12 16.96 -17.72
N GLU A 360 -55.05 16.64 -18.44
CA GLU A 360 -53.67 16.87 -17.95
C GLU A 360 -53.16 18.30 -18.15
N GLN A 361 -53.72 19.11 -19.05
CA GLN A 361 -53.42 20.55 -19.13
C GLN A 361 -54.55 21.30 -19.86
N ALA A 362 -55.49 21.90 -19.13
CA ALA A 362 -56.44 22.85 -19.69
C ALA A 362 -56.35 24.18 -18.93
N ASP A 363 -56.26 25.28 -19.67
CA ASP A 363 -56.28 26.65 -19.17
C ASP A 363 -57.55 26.87 -18.30
N PRO A 364 -57.42 27.31 -17.03
CA PRO A 364 -58.56 27.53 -16.13
C PRO A 364 -59.65 28.43 -16.73
N LYS A 365 -59.29 29.38 -17.60
CA LYS A 365 -60.27 30.25 -18.27
C LYS A 365 -61.09 29.50 -19.32
N ALA A 366 -60.45 28.64 -20.11
CA ALA A 366 -61.14 27.80 -21.08
C ALA A 366 -62.06 26.78 -20.38
N ASP A 367 -61.61 26.24 -19.24
CA ASP A 367 -62.40 25.33 -18.43
C ASP A 367 -63.67 26.00 -17.86
N LEU A 368 -63.57 27.25 -17.39
CA LEU A 368 -64.74 28.01 -16.92
C LEU A 368 -65.73 28.31 -18.05
N MET A 369 -65.23 28.70 -19.23
CA MET A 369 -66.09 28.94 -20.40
C MET A 369 -66.83 27.68 -20.84
N SER A 370 -66.16 26.52 -20.85
CA SER A 370 -66.81 25.24 -21.18
C SER A 370 -67.93 24.88 -20.21
N VAL A 371 -67.79 25.26 -18.94
CA VAL A 371 -68.82 25.04 -17.90
C VAL A 371 -70.03 25.93 -18.18
N ILE A 372 -69.80 27.22 -18.49
CA ILE A 372 -70.87 28.17 -18.83
C ILE A 372 -71.65 27.67 -20.05
N GLU A 373 -70.95 27.34 -21.14
CA GLU A 373 -71.56 26.84 -22.38
C GLU A 373 -72.36 25.56 -22.15
N ALA A 374 -71.84 24.62 -21.35
CA ALA A 374 -72.53 23.37 -21.06
C ALA A 374 -73.86 23.56 -20.29
N PHE A 375 -73.92 24.54 -19.39
CA PHE A 375 -75.13 24.83 -18.61
C PHE A 375 -76.14 25.70 -19.37
N GLU A 376 -75.67 26.61 -20.24
CA GLU A 376 -76.53 27.36 -21.16
C GLU A 376 -77.27 26.43 -22.13
N LEU A 377 -76.62 25.35 -22.58
CA LEU A 377 -77.23 24.35 -23.47
C LEU A 377 -78.46 23.65 -22.87
N ILE A 378 -78.60 23.70 -21.54
CA ILE A 378 -79.68 23.09 -20.75
C ILE A 378 -80.68 24.20 -20.30
N GLY A 379 -80.50 25.44 -20.76
CA GLY A 379 -81.38 26.57 -20.46
C GLY A 379 -81.12 27.26 -19.11
N VAL A 380 -79.94 27.08 -18.52
CA VAL A 380 -79.51 27.78 -17.30
C VAL A 380 -78.54 28.90 -17.67
N GLY A 381 -78.94 30.16 -17.43
CA GLY A 381 -78.07 31.31 -17.64
C GLY A 381 -77.08 31.47 -16.47
N ILE A 382 -75.79 31.51 -16.76
CA ILE A 382 -74.75 31.79 -15.76
C ILE A 382 -74.12 33.14 -16.06
N ASP A 383 -74.32 34.10 -15.17
CA ASP A 383 -73.69 35.42 -15.28
C ASP A 383 -72.49 35.49 -14.32
N VAL A 384 -71.29 35.65 -14.87
CA VAL A 384 -70.05 35.69 -14.10
C VAL A 384 -69.49 37.11 -14.11
N SER A 385 -69.47 37.76 -12.94
CA SER A 385 -68.88 39.08 -12.76
C SER A 385 -67.58 39.00 -11.94
N GLY A 386 -66.46 39.42 -12.53
CA GLY A 386 -65.12 39.44 -11.90
C GLY A 386 -64.07 38.68 -12.72
N SER A 387 -62.79 38.78 -12.35
CA SER A 387 -61.68 38.08 -13.03
C SER A 387 -61.13 36.92 -12.19
N LEU A 388 -60.76 35.83 -12.86
CA LEU A 388 -60.01 34.73 -12.24
C LEU A 388 -58.63 35.21 -11.76
N PRO A 389 -58.12 34.73 -10.60
CA PRO A 389 -56.78 35.07 -10.11
C PRO A 389 -55.66 34.68 -11.09
N ASP A 390 -54.54 35.42 -11.07
CA ASP A 390 -53.39 35.19 -11.98
C ASP A 390 -52.61 33.89 -11.71
N ARG A 391 -52.82 33.23 -10.57
CA ARG A 391 -52.19 31.94 -10.25
C ARG A 391 -53.06 30.79 -10.75
N ASP A 392 -52.57 30.04 -11.73
CA ASP A 392 -53.31 28.94 -12.38
C ASP A 392 -53.88 27.91 -11.39
N GLU A 393 -53.12 27.52 -10.36
CA GLU A 393 -53.59 26.58 -9.32
C GLU A 393 -54.79 27.11 -8.52
N VAL A 394 -54.79 28.42 -8.25
CA VAL A 394 -55.87 29.09 -7.51
C VAL A 394 -57.05 29.31 -8.44
N ALA A 395 -56.81 29.73 -9.68
CA ALA A 395 -57.84 29.87 -10.69
C ALA A 395 -58.60 28.54 -10.92
N ASP A 396 -57.90 27.41 -11.01
CA ASP A 396 -58.51 26.10 -11.14
C ASP A 396 -59.35 25.71 -9.90
N ALA A 397 -58.92 26.07 -8.69
CA ALA A 397 -59.72 25.89 -7.48
C ALA A 397 -61.02 26.72 -7.52
N PHE A 398 -60.97 27.98 -7.98
CA PHE A 398 -62.16 28.82 -8.14
C PHE A 398 -63.12 28.24 -9.18
N VAL A 399 -62.62 27.74 -10.32
CA VAL A 399 -63.45 27.10 -11.34
C VAL A 399 -64.13 25.84 -10.80
N ARG A 400 -63.44 25.05 -9.97
CA ARG A 400 -64.05 23.89 -9.28
C ARG A 400 -65.17 24.30 -8.31
N VAL A 401 -64.94 25.33 -7.50
CA VAL A 401 -65.96 25.86 -6.58
C VAL A 401 -67.18 26.36 -7.31
N VAL A 402 -66.99 27.15 -8.37
CA VAL A 402 -68.09 27.68 -9.20
C VAL A 402 -68.87 26.54 -9.84
N ARG A 403 -68.18 25.57 -10.44
CA ARG A 403 -68.79 24.38 -11.07
C ARG A 403 -69.65 23.60 -10.08
N GLU A 404 -69.14 23.34 -8.88
CA GLU A 404 -69.87 22.58 -7.86
C GLU A 404 -71.05 23.37 -7.31
N ALA A 405 -70.89 24.68 -7.08
CA ALA A 405 -71.96 25.55 -6.61
C ALA A 405 -73.11 25.65 -7.63
N VAL A 406 -72.79 25.84 -8.92
CA VAL A 406 -73.76 25.85 -10.02
C VAL A 406 -74.45 24.50 -10.13
N THR A 407 -73.68 23.40 -10.08
CA THR A 407 -74.24 22.04 -10.13
C THR A 407 -75.23 21.82 -8.99
N ASN A 408 -74.90 22.23 -7.77
CA ASN A 408 -75.78 22.14 -6.61
C ASN A 408 -77.02 23.04 -6.72
N ALA A 409 -76.87 24.27 -7.21
CA ALA A 409 -77.98 25.20 -7.43
C ALA A 409 -78.97 24.65 -8.49
N VAL A 410 -78.45 24.11 -9.59
CA VAL A 410 -79.28 23.49 -10.63
C VAL A 410 -79.93 22.21 -10.09
N ARG A 411 -79.16 21.30 -9.49
CA ARG A 411 -79.62 19.98 -9.05
C ARG A 411 -80.61 20.03 -7.89
N HIS A 412 -80.29 20.78 -6.83
CA HIS A 412 -81.06 20.77 -5.59
C HIS A 412 -82.09 21.90 -5.52
N ALA A 413 -81.82 23.05 -6.16
CA ALA A 413 -82.69 24.22 -6.10
C ALA A 413 -83.46 24.51 -7.39
N ARG A 414 -83.26 23.72 -8.46
CA ARG A 414 -83.88 23.92 -9.79
C ARG A 414 -83.69 25.34 -10.36
N ALA A 415 -82.57 25.98 -10.06
CA ALA A 415 -82.27 27.32 -10.55
C ALA A 415 -82.24 27.38 -12.09
N THR A 416 -82.83 28.44 -12.66
CA THR A 416 -82.80 28.79 -14.09
C THR A 416 -81.79 29.90 -14.41
N SER A 417 -81.27 30.58 -13.37
CA SER A 417 -80.22 31.59 -13.48
C SER A 417 -79.31 31.49 -12.25
N VAL A 418 -77.99 31.58 -12.45
CA VAL A 418 -77.00 31.60 -11.37
C VAL A 418 -76.05 32.78 -11.59
N GLU A 419 -75.95 33.66 -10.61
CA GLU A 419 -75.00 34.78 -10.62
C GLU A 419 -73.76 34.40 -9.81
N VAL A 420 -72.59 34.53 -10.40
CA VAL A 420 -71.30 34.21 -9.78
C VAL A 420 -70.48 35.49 -9.71
N ARG A 421 -70.18 35.93 -8.49
CA ARG A 421 -69.28 37.08 -8.26
C ARG A 421 -67.93 36.63 -7.77
N LEU A 422 -66.89 36.96 -8.53
CA LEU A 422 -65.49 36.70 -8.19
C LEU A 422 -64.86 38.00 -7.69
N GLU A 423 -64.63 38.09 -6.38
CA GLU A 423 -64.01 39.26 -5.75
C GLU A 423 -62.64 38.88 -5.15
N SER A 424 -61.60 39.65 -5.50
CA SER A 424 -60.29 39.58 -4.84
C SER A 424 -60.23 40.64 -3.75
N THR A 425 -60.18 40.22 -2.48
CA THR A 425 -59.90 41.12 -1.37
C THR A 425 -58.39 41.16 -1.15
N ASP A 426 -57.74 42.28 -1.50
CA ASP A 426 -56.31 42.55 -1.23
C ASP A 426 -56.01 42.85 0.26
N GLU A 427 -56.84 42.34 1.19
CA GLU A 427 -56.65 42.53 2.62
C GLU A 427 -55.80 41.39 3.21
N GLY A 428 -54.49 41.45 2.90
CA GLY A 428 -53.49 40.57 3.50
C GLY A 428 -52.03 41.00 3.31
N ALA A 429 -51.77 42.12 2.62
CA ALA A 429 -50.44 42.61 2.32
C ALA A 429 -50.16 44.00 2.90
N ASP A 430 -50.56 44.27 4.15
CA ASP A 430 -49.96 45.39 4.91
C ASP A 430 -50.05 45.21 6.43
N SER A 431 -49.25 44.29 6.98
CA SER A 431 -48.79 44.39 8.37
C SER A 431 -47.45 43.67 8.54
N GLY A 432 -46.37 44.37 8.21
CA GLY A 432 -45.00 43.87 8.39
C GLY A 432 -43.91 44.89 8.08
N GLY A 433 -44.17 46.17 8.35
CA GLY A 433 -43.20 47.25 8.17
C GLY A 433 -42.78 47.88 9.49
N ARG A 434 -41.93 47.19 10.27
CA ARG A 434 -40.76 47.72 11.01
C ARG A 434 -40.15 46.69 11.95
#